data_AF-A0A266Q8M1-F1
#
_entry.id   AF-A0A266Q8M1-F1
#
_cell.length_a   1.000
_cell.length_b   1.000
_cell.length_c   1.000
_cell.angle_alpha   90.00
_cell.angle_beta   90.00
_cell.angle_gamma   90.00
#
_symmetry.space_group_name_H-M   'P 1'
#
loop_
_entity.id
_entity.type
_entity.pdbx_description
1 polymer ?
#
loop_
_entity_poly.entity_id
_entity_poly.type
_entity_poly.pdbx_seq_one_letter_code
_entity_poly.pdbx_strand_id
1 'polypeptide(L)' 'MDSEKNRFVHDLRNPLNTISVNAELGKLTLERTGDIRKAISIFDTILAECRQCSQLLEGLQHTRFVRDENNSEMQE' A
#
# COMPACT_ATOMS: atom_id res chain seq x y z
N MET A 1 -16.09 -16.46 -0.33
CA MET A 1 -15.41 -15.61 0.68
C MET A 1 -13.92 -15.42 0.36
N ASP A 2 -13.22 -16.42 -0.19
CA ASP A 2 -11.78 -16.28 -0.51
C ASP A 2 -11.45 -15.35 -1.69
N SER A 3 -12.37 -15.17 -2.64
CA SER A 3 -12.15 -14.37 -3.84
C SER A 3 -11.96 -12.87 -3.56
N GLU A 4 -12.74 -12.29 -2.67
CA GLU A 4 -12.65 -10.86 -2.32
C GLU A 4 -11.38 -10.56 -1.51
N LYS A 5 -11.03 -11.43 -0.56
CA LYS A 5 -9.77 -11.35 0.18
C LYS A 5 -8.57 -11.48 -0.76
N ASN A 6 -8.60 -12.43 -1.70
CA ASN A 6 -7.51 -12.62 -2.67
C ASN A 6 -7.38 -11.41 -3.60
N ARG A 7 -8.50 -10.81 -4.02
CA ARG A 7 -8.50 -9.58 -4.81
C ARG A 7 -7.89 -8.43 -4.01
N PHE A 8 -8.30 -8.24 -2.76
CA PHE A 8 -7.74 -7.21 -1.90
C PHE A 8 -6.22 -7.37 -1.70
N VAL A 9 -5.75 -8.58 -1.39
CA VAL A 9 -4.32 -8.87 -1.23
C VAL A 9 -3.56 -8.59 -2.53
N HIS A 10 -4.13 -8.93 -3.68
CA HIS A 10 -3.56 -8.63 -4.98
C HIS A 10 -3.48 -7.10 -5.22
N ASP A 11 -4.56 -6.39 -4.95
CA ASP A 11 -4.66 -4.94 -5.14
C ASP A 11 -3.67 -4.19 -4.23
N LEU A 12 -3.42 -4.69 -3.02
CA LEU A 12 -2.41 -4.13 -2.10
C LEU A 12 -0.98 -4.50 -2.50
N ARG A 13 -0.75 -5.67 -3.11
CA ARG A 13 0.60 -6.08 -3.58
C ARG A 13 1.14 -5.19 -4.68
N ASN A 14 0.28 -4.69 -5.56
CA ASN A 14 0.69 -3.82 -6.67
C ASN A 14 1.42 -2.54 -6.19
N PRO A 15 0.82 -1.66 -5.37
CA PRO A 15 1.48 -0.46 -4.89
C PRO A 15 2.71 -0.78 -4.01
N LEU A 16 2.66 -1.85 -3.21
CA LEU A 16 3.81 -2.29 -2.42
C LEU A 16 5.02 -2.68 -3.30
N ASN A 17 4.78 -3.40 -4.40
CA ASN A 17 5.83 -3.73 -5.34
C ASN A 17 6.40 -2.49 -6.04
N THR A 18 5.53 -1.55 -6.44
CA THR A 18 5.95 -0.28 -7.03
C THR A 18 6.84 0.51 -6.05
N ILE A 19 6.49 0.55 -4.76
CA ILE A 19 7.31 1.17 -3.71
C ILE A 19 8.69 0.50 -3.63
N SER A 20 8.74 -0.83 -3.55
CA SER A 20 10.01 -1.58 -3.45
C SER A 20 10.93 -1.32 -4.65
N VAL A 21 10.40 -1.38 -5.87
CA VAL A 21 11.18 -1.14 -7.09
C VAL A 21 11.67 0.31 -7.16
N ASN A 22 10.81 1.28 -6.84
CA ASN A 22 11.19 2.69 -6.86
C ASN A 22 12.21 3.04 -5.77
N ALA A 23 12.13 2.43 -4.59
CA ALA A 23 13.13 2.63 -3.54
C ALA A 23 14.52 2.19 -3.99
N GLU A 24 14.63 1.03 -4.63
CA GLU A 24 15.89 0.53 -5.20
C GLU A 24 16.37 1.45 -6.34
N LEU A 25 15.47 1.86 -7.24
CA LEU A 25 15.79 2.76 -8.34
C LEU A 25 16.27 4.15 -7.84
N GLY A 26 15.64 4.68 -6.79
CA GLY A 26 16.02 5.95 -6.16
C GLY A 26 17.42 5.87 -5.56
N LYS A 27 17.71 4.80 -4.83
CA LYS A 27 19.04 4.51 -4.31
C LYS A 27 20.08 4.47 -5.44
N LEU A 28 19.85 3.68 -6.48
CA LEU A 28 20.77 3.56 -7.63
C LEU A 28 20.96 4.89 -8.37
N THR A 29 19.90 5.68 -8.49
CA THR A 29 19.95 7.01 -9.13
C THR A 29 20.86 7.94 -8.34
N LEU A 30 20.72 7.99 -7.02
CA LEU A 30 21.57 8.82 -6.17
C LEU A 30 23.03 8.32 -6.14
N GLU A 31 23.24 7.01 -6.04
CA GLU A 31 24.58 6.42 -5.93
C GLU A 31 25.37 6.49 -7.25
N ARG A 32 24.72 6.32 -8.40
CA ARG A 32 25.40 6.18 -9.70
C ARG A 32 25.40 7.44 -10.55
N THR A 33 24.29 8.17 -10.60
CA THR A 33 24.17 9.34 -11.48
C THR A 33 24.19 10.64 -10.70
N GLY A 34 23.82 10.62 -9.41
CA GLY A 34 23.62 11.83 -8.60
C GLY A 34 22.48 12.71 -9.13
N ASP A 35 21.57 12.16 -9.96
CA ASP A 35 20.48 12.93 -10.55
C ASP A 35 19.36 13.15 -9.51
N ILE A 36 19.51 14.25 -8.77
CA ILE A 36 18.57 14.64 -7.72
C ILE A 36 17.16 14.86 -8.25
N ARG A 37 16.99 15.40 -9.47
CA ARG A 37 15.65 15.66 -10.03
C ARG A 37 14.92 14.36 -10.31
N LYS A 38 15.62 13.38 -10.87
CA LYS A 38 15.08 12.03 -11.06
C LYS A 38 14.82 11.32 -9.74
N ALA A 39 15.67 11.48 -8.74
CA ALA A 39 15.43 10.92 -7.41
C ALA A 39 14.16 11.52 -6.76
N ILE A 40 13.94 12.83 -6.89
CA ILE A 40 12.71 13.49 -6.40
C ILE A 40 11.47 12.88 -7.06
N SER A 41 11.44 12.72 -8.38
CA SER A 41 10.26 12.15 -9.06
C SER A 41 10.01 10.69 -8.68
N ILE A 42 11.06 9.92 -8.40
CA ILE A 42 10.95 8.57 -7.85
C ILE A 42 10.32 8.61 -6.45
N PHE A 43 10.73 9.54 -5.58
CA PHE A 43 10.12 9.70 -4.26
C PHE A 43 8.66 10.17 -4.34
N ASP A 44 8.31 11.04 -5.27
CA ASP A 44 6.91 11.43 -5.52
C ASP A 44 6.05 10.22 -5.89
N THR A 45 6.60 9.30 -6.70
CA THR A 45 5.95 8.03 -7.04
C THR A 45 5.74 7.18 -5.79
N ILE A 46 6.77 6.99 -4.96
CA ILE A 46 6.66 6.24 -3.70
C ILE A 46 5.57 6.84 -2.79
N LEU A 47 5.52 8.17 -2.67
CA LEU A 47 4.52 8.85 -1.85
C LEU A 47 3.10 8.65 -2.39
N ALA A 48 2.91 8.65 -3.71
CA ALA A 48 1.62 8.37 -4.34
C ALA A 48 1.16 6.93 -4.06
N GLU A 49 2.04 5.94 -4.20
CA GLU A 49 1.73 4.53 -3.92
C GLU A 49 1.45 4.28 -2.44
N CYS A 50 2.14 4.98 -1.52
CA CYS A 50 1.82 4.93 -0.09
C CYS A 50 0.38 5.43 0.18
N ARG A 51 -0.05 6.51 -0.48
CA ARG A 51 -1.44 7.00 -0.37
C ARG A 51 -2.43 6.00 -0.93
N GLN A 52 -2.10 5.33 -2.02
CA GLN A 52 -2.93 4.27 -2.58
C GLN A 52 -3.06 3.08 -1.63
N CYS A 53 -1.96 2.66 -0.98
CA CYS A 53 -2.02 1.66 0.09
C CYS A 53 -2.98 2.08 1.21
N SER A 54 -2.91 3.33 1.69
CA SER A 54 -3.83 3.85 2.71
C SER A 54 -5.28 3.79 2.25
N GLN A 55 -5.60 4.20 1.02
CA GLN A 55 -6.96 4.14 0.48
C GLN A 55 -7.51 2.72 0.38
N LEU A 56 -6.67 1.76 -0.04
CA LEU A 56 -7.04 0.34 -0.07
C LEU A 56 -7.32 -0.16 1.35
N LEU A 57 -6.46 0.15 2.32
CA LEU A 57 -6.63 -0.25 3.72
C LEU A 57 -7.86 0.40 4.39
N GLU A 58 -8.20 1.64 4.07
CA GLU A 58 -9.46 2.28 4.51
C GLU A 58 -10.67 1.55 3.91
N GLY A 59 -10.58 1.13 2.65
CA GLY A 59 -11.58 0.27 2.01
C GLY A 59 -11.80 -1.04 2.77
N LEU A 60 -10.78 -1.60 3.42
CA LEU A 60 -10.92 -2.77 4.27
C LEU A 60 -11.78 -2.50 5.52
N GLN A 61 -11.67 -1.33 6.15
CA GLN A 61 -12.43 -0.99 7.36
C GLN A 61 -13.95 -0.95 7.08
N HIS A 62 -14.34 -0.60 5.86
CA HIS A 62 -15.73 -0.60 5.41
C HIS A 62 -16.23 -1.95 4.90
N THR A 63 -15.37 -2.97 4.89
CA THR A 63 -15.72 -4.33 4.47
C THR A 63 -15.76 -5.26 5.68
N ARG A 64 -16.63 -6.27 5.63
CA ARG A 64 -16.93 -7.22 6.72
C ARG A 64 -15.73 -8.10 7.16
N PHE A 65 -14.52 -7.80 6.69
CA PHE A 65 -13.29 -8.53 7.00
C PHE A 65 -12.68 -8.15 8.35
N VAL A 66 -13.01 -6.98 8.89
CA VAL A 66 -12.70 -6.63 10.28
C VAL A 66 -13.80 -7.23 11.15
N ARG A 67 -13.48 -8.30 11.88
CA ARG A 67 -14.36 -8.84 12.92
C ARG A 67 -14.49 -7.75 13.98
N ASP A 68 -15.67 -7.17 14.11
CA ASP A 68 -15.98 -6.25 15.21
C ASP A 68 -15.81 -7.01 16.52
N GLU A 69 -14.69 -6.83 17.22
CA GLU A 69 -14.48 -7.44 18.54
C GLU A 69 -15.40 -6.82 19.60
N ASN A 70 -16.16 -5.78 19.24
CA ASN A 70 -17.04 -5.03 20.15
C ASN A 70 -18.50 -5.54 20.24
N ASN A 71 -18.89 -6.62 19.54
CA ASN A 71 -20.29 -7.12 19.58
C ASN A 71 -20.46 -8.42 20.38
N SER A 72 -19.73 -8.58 21.49
CA SER A 72 -19.84 -9.76 22.37
C SER A 72 -20.70 -9.53 23.62
N GLU A 73 -21.22 -8.33 23.84
CA GLU A 73 -22.09 -8.01 24.97
C GLU A 73 -23.46 -7.56 24.46
N MET A 74 -24.38 -8.50 24.23
CA MET A 74 -25.84 -8.32 24.33
C MET A 74 -26.55 -9.57 23.80
N GLN A 75 -26.45 -10.67 24.54
CA GLN A 75 -27.48 -11.72 24.58
C GLN A 75 -27.55 -12.23 26.03
N GLU A 76 -28.25 -11.49 26.88
CA GLU A 76 -28.98 -12.07 28.03
C GLU A 76 -30.38 -12.50 27.55
#